data_AF-A0A2W0B0G4-F1
#
_entry.id   AF-A0A2W0B0G4-F1
#
_cell.length_a   1.000
_cell.length_b   1.000
_cell.length_c   1.000
_cell.angle_alpha   90.00
_cell.angle_beta   90.00
_cell.angle_gamma   90.00
#
_symmetry.space_group_name_H-M   'P 1'
#
loop_
_entity.id
_entity.type
_entity.pdbx_description
1 polymer ?
#
loop_
_entity_poly.entity_id
_entity_poly.type
_entity_poly.pdbx_seq_one_letter_code
_entity_poly.pdbx_strand_id
1 'polypeptide(L)'
;MSFALGRSGKPAAEMNVTPLIDVLLVLLIIFMIITPMDPHGLYTAVPQEHGKSAPNETPIVLQLKQAKSGTPLLSINRQEVVWEE
;
A
#
# COMPACT_ATOMS: atom_id res chain seq x y z
N MET A 1 25.02 -64.97 40.71
CA MET A 1 24.45 -64.43 39.47
C MET A 1 24.22 -62.93 39.66
N SER A 2 25.14 -62.11 39.15
CA SER A 2 25.16 -60.66 39.28
C SER A 2 24.58 -60.00 38.02
N PHE A 3 23.56 -59.16 38.18
CA PHE A 3 23.04 -58.34 37.08
C PHE A 3 23.73 -56.98 37.10
N ALA A 4 24.53 -56.70 36.07
CA ALA A 4 25.11 -55.37 35.82
C ALA A 4 24.14 -54.56 34.95
N LEU A 5 23.56 -53.49 35.50
CA LEU A 5 22.81 -52.51 34.73
C LEU A 5 23.79 -51.60 33.98
N GLY A 6 23.99 -51.87 32.69
CA GLY A 6 24.62 -50.94 31.76
C GLY A 6 23.71 -49.72 31.54
N ARG A 7 23.99 -48.63 32.24
CA ARG A 7 23.34 -47.33 32.02
C ARG A 7 24.09 -46.60 30.91
N SER A 8 23.80 -46.92 29.65
CA SER A 8 24.14 -46.03 28.52
C SER A 8 23.02 -44.99 28.37
N GLY A 9 23.15 -43.91 29.15
CA GLY A 9 22.35 -42.71 28.95
C GLY A 9 22.61 -42.16 27.56
N LYS A 10 21.59 -42.17 26.71
CA LYS A 10 21.60 -41.43 25.43
C LYS A 10 21.89 -39.95 25.76
N PRO A 11 22.87 -39.29 25.12
CA PRO A 11 23.05 -37.86 25.30
C PRO A 11 21.77 -37.17 24.80
N ALA A 12 21.08 -36.47 25.70
CA ALA A 12 20.00 -35.58 25.29
C ALA A 12 20.66 -34.43 24.51
N ALA A 13 20.38 -34.32 23.21
CA ALA A 13 20.80 -33.18 22.43
C ALA A 13 20.01 -31.96 22.90
N GLU A 14 20.66 -31.03 23.59
CA GLU A 14 20.08 -29.74 23.92
C GLU A 14 19.87 -28.95 22.63
N MET A 15 18.63 -28.51 22.38
CA MET A 15 18.33 -27.68 21.22
C MET A 15 18.94 -26.29 21.44
N ASN A 16 19.67 -25.78 20.45
CA ASN A 16 20.12 -24.38 20.46
C ASN A 16 18.90 -23.47 20.25
N VAL A 17 18.33 -22.96 21.34
CA VAL A 17 17.14 -22.09 21.34
C VAL A 17 17.43 -20.67 20.84
N THR A 18 18.66 -20.19 20.97
CA THR A 18 19.06 -18.83 20.57
C THR A 18 18.93 -18.58 19.06
N PRO A 19 19.42 -19.45 18.17
CA PRO A 19 19.16 -19.33 16.73
C PRO A 19 17.68 -19.44 16.35
N LEU A 20 16.89 -20.23 17.09
CA LEU A 20 15.45 -20.37 16.81
C LEU A 20 14.70 -19.10 17.16
N ILE A 21 15.03 -18.48 18.29
CA ILE A 21 14.45 -17.22 18.73
C ILE A 21 14.75 -16.11 17.70
N ASP A 22 15.96 -16.06 17.14
CA ASP A 22 16.33 -15.07 16.11
C ASP A 22 15.42 -15.14 14.88
N VAL A 23 15.21 -16.35 14.33
CA VAL A 23 14.30 -16.55 13.20
C VAL A 23 12.86 -16.14 13.54
N LEU A 24 12.39 -16.50 14.74
CA LEU A 24 11.04 -16.12 15.19
C LEU A 24 10.89 -14.62 15.40
N LEU A 25 11.90 -13.95 15.96
CA LEU A 25 11.91 -12.50 16.17
C LEU A 25 11.92 -11.73 14.85
N VAL A 26 12.68 -12.19 13.86
CA VAL A 26 12.67 -11.59 12.50
C VAL A 26 11.27 -11.67 11.88
N LEU A 27 10.58 -12.83 12.00
CA LEU A 27 9.22 -12.99 11.49
C LEU A 27 8.22 -12.07 12.21
N LEU A 28 8.35 -11.90 13.53
CA LEU A 28 7.51 -10.98 14.30
C LEU A 28 7.73 -9.52 13.89
N ILE A 29 8.99 -9.11 13.66
CA ILE A 29 9.31 -7.76 13.19
C ILE A 29 8.73 -7.52 11.80
N ILE A 30 8.83 -8.49 10.89
CA ILE A 30 8.21 -8.40 9.56
C ILE A 30 6.69 -8.20 9.72
N PHE A 31 6.02 -9.01 10.54
CA PHE A 31 4.58 -8.84 10.77
C PHE A 31 4.21 -7.49 11.41
N MET A 32 5.03 -6.94 12.31
CA MET A 32 4.80 -5.62 12.90
C MET A 32 5.03 -4.46 11.92
N ILE A 33 5.91 -4.63 10.93
CA ILE A 33 6.28 -3.57 9.97
C ILE A 33 5.30 -3.48 8.79
N ILE A 34 4.70 -4.58 8.36
CA ILE A 34 3.80 -4.59 7.20
C ILE A 34 2.50 -3.85 7.55
N THR A 35 2.49 -2.54 7.38
CA THR A 35 1.28 -1.70 7.43
C THR A 35 0.58 -1.81 6.07
N PRO A 36 -0.75 -2.00 6.00
CA PRO A 36 -1.46 -2.00 4.73
C PRO A 36 -1.30 -0.64 4.03
N MET A 37 -1.09 -0.67 2.71
CA MET A 37 -1.01 0.54 1.90
C MET A 37 -2.30 1.36 2.04
N ASP A 38 -2.16 2.68 2.22
CA ASP A 38 -3.29 3.59 2.21
C ASP A 38 -4.09 3.44 0.91
N PRO A 39 -5.43 3.28 0.97
CA PRO A 39 -6.25 3.23 -0.22
C PRO A 39 -6.20 4.61 -0.90
N HIS A 40 -5.47 4.68 -2.02
CA HIS A 40 -5.47 5.85 -2.89
C HIS A 40 -6.78 5.88 -3.70
N GLY A 41 -7.80 6.55 -3.17
CA GLY A 41 -9.04 6.80 -3.88
C GLY A 41 -9.80 7.95 -3.24
N LEU A 42 -10.24 8.91 -4.06
CA LEU A 42 -11.20 9.91 -3.61
C LEU A 42 -12.57 9.23 -3.46
N TYR A 43 -13.31 9.57 -2.41
CA TYR A 43 -14.70 9.14 -2.30
C TYR A 43 -15.51 9.76 -3.45
N THR A 44 -15.92 8.94 -4.41
CA THR A 44 -16.75 9.38 -5.53
C THR A 44 -18.20 8.94 -5.31
N ALA A 45 -19.13 9.87 -5.50
CA ALA A 45 -20.56 9.57 -5.57
C ALA A 45 -20.97 9.38 -7.04
N VAL A 46 -21.94 8.50 -7.28
CA VAL A 46 -22.53 8.34 -8.62
C VAL A 46 -23.27 9.63 -8.98
N PRO A 47 -23.03 10.23 -10.17
CA PRO A 47 -23.75 11.42 -10.61
C PRO A 47 -25.25 11.19 -10.58
N GLN A 48 -25.98 12.09 -9.92
CA GLN A 48 -27.43 12.12 -9.96
C GLN A 48 -27.89 12.88 -11.20
N GLU A 49 -29.03 12.50 -11.76
CA GLU A 49 -29.60 13.18 -12.92
C GLU A 49 -30.09 14.58 -12.51
N HIS A 50 -29.45 15.62 -13.03
CA HIS A 50 -29.89 16.99 -12.82
C HIS A 50 -30.85 17.37 -13.97
N GLY A 51 -32.01 17.91 -13.63
CA GLY A 51 -32.99 18.41 -14.60
C GLY A 51 -32.33 19.38 -15.59
N LYS A 52 -32.73 19.31 -16.86
CA LYS A 52 -32.18 20.07 -18.00
C LYS A 52 -31.76 21.48 -17.60
N SER A 53 -30.46 21.71 -17.48
CA SER A 53 -29.91 23.04 -17.31
C SER A 53 -30.13 23.84 -18.59
N ALA A 54 -30.50 25.12 -18.45
CA ALA A 54 -30.73 26.02 -19.56
C ALA A 54 -29.51 26.07 -20.51
N PRO A 55 -29.70 26.28 -21.82
CA PRO A 55 -28.59 26.35 -22.75
C PRO A 55 -27.78 27.62 -22.45
N ASN A 56 -26.58 27.44 -21.93
CA ASN A 56 -25.59 28.51 -21.91
C ASN A 56 -25.01 28.58 -23.34
N GLU A 57 -25.13 29.73 -24.00
CA GLU A 57 -24.93 29.86 -25.45
C GLU A 57 -23.49 29.56 -25.91
N THR A 58 -22.53 29.48 -25.00
CA THR A 58 -21.20 28.93 -25.27
C THR A 58 -20.65 28.19 -24.03
N PRO A 59 -20.51 26.84 -24.07
CA PRO A 59 -19.91 26.11 -22.96
C PRO A 59 -18.40 26.38 -22.92
N ILE A 60 -17.90 26.88 -21.79
CA ILE A 60 -16.46 26.93 -21.51
C ILE A 60 -16.05 25.58 -20.92
N VAL A 61 -15.12 24.89 -21.57
CA VAL A 61 -14.62 23.57 -21.13
C VAL A 61 -13.20 23.72 -20.60
N LEU A 62 -13.03 23.41 -19.31
CA LEU A 62 -11.73 23.34 -18.65
C LEU A 62 -11.22 21.90 -18.67
N GLN A 63 -9.96 21.69 -19.07
CA GLN A 63 -9.31 20.38 -19.07
C GLN A 63 -8.02 20.47 -18.25
N LEU A 64 -7.90 19.60 -17.25
CA LEU A 64 -6.69 19.45 -16.45
C LEU A 64 -6.02 18.12 -16.82
N LYS A 65 -4.78 18.16 -17.30
CA LYS A 65 -3.99 16.96 -17.60
C LYS A 65 -2.79 16.90 -16.66
N GLN A 66 -2.61 15.76 -16.01
CA GLN A 66 -1.44 15.55 -15.15
C GLN A 66 -0.18 15.43 -16.01
N ALA A 67 0.78 16.35 -15.81
CA ALA A 67 2.10 16.24 -16.42
C ALA A 67 3.05 15.41 -15.57
N LYS A 68 4.07 14.83 -16.20
CA LYS A 68 5.16 14.12 -15.49
C LYS A 68 6.01 15.05 -14.62
N SER A 69 5.97 16.36 -14.86
CA SER A 69 6.72 17.40 -14.14
C SER A 69 6.07 17.84 -12.83
N GLY A 70 4.89 17.32 -12.46
CA GLY A 70 4.15 17.69 -11.25
C GLY A 70 3.26 18.93 -11.40
N THR A 71 3.51 19.78 -12.40
CA THR A 71 2.63 20.91 -12.75
C THR A 71 1.53 20.45 -13.73
N PRO A 72 0.23 20.58 -13.40
CA PRO A 72 -0.83 20.15 -14.31
C PRO A 72 -0.96 21.09 -15.52
N LEU A 73 -1.14 20.52 -16.71
CA LEU A 73 -1.38 21.25 -17.94
C LEU A 73 -2.87 21.65 -17.99
N LEU A 74 -3.15 22.94 -18.15
CA LEU A 74 -4.49 23.48 -18.32
C LEU A 74 -4.79 23.69 -19.79
N SER A 75 -5.99 23.32 -20.22
CA SER A 75 -6.52 23.74 -21.52
C SER A 75 -7.93 24.30 -21.37
N ILE A 76 -8.18 25.45 -21.99
CA ILE A 76 -9.50 26.08 -22.09
C ILE A 76 -9.99 25.90 -23.51
N ASN A 77 -11.13 25.24 -23.70
CA ASN A 77 -11.71 24.98 -25.03
C ASN A 77 -10.74 24.28 -26.00
N ARG A 78 -9.86 23.40 -25.47
CA ARG A 78 -8.76 22.70 -26.16
C ARG A 78 -7.53 23.54 -26.51
N GLN A 79 -7.53 24.83 -26.18
CA GLN A 79 -6.34 25.66 -26.27
C GLN A 79 -5.54 25.52 -24.97
N GLU A 80 -4.28 25.13 -25.08
CA GLU A 80 -3.36 25.06 -23.95
C GLU A 80 -3.08 26.47 -23.41
N VAL A 81 -3.20 26.64 -22.10
CA VAL A 81 -2.98 27.90 -21.41
C VAL A 81 -1.88 27.67 -20.38
N VAL A 82 -0.86 28.52 -20.42
CA VAL A 82 0.20 28.53 -19.42
C VAL A 82 -0.32 29.25 -18.19
N TRP A 83 -0.10 28.68 -17.01
CA TRP A 83 -0.37 29.34 -15.75
C TRP A 83 0.69 30.42 -15.54
N GLU A 84 0.30 31.69 -15.56
CA GLU A 84 1.12 32.76 -14.97
C GLU A 84 0.84 32.75 -13.46
N GLU A 85 1.91 32.70 -12.66
CA GLU A 85 1.86 32.73 -11.20
C GLU A 85 1.61 34.15 -10.67
#